data_AF-A0AAJ2VJA7-F1
#
_entry.id   AF-A0AAJ2VJA7-F1
#
_cell.length_a   1.000
_cell.length_b   1.000
_cell.length_c   1.000
_cell.angle_alpha   90.00
_cell.angle_beta   90.00
_cell.angle_gamma   90.00
#
_symmetry.space_group_name_H-M   'P 1'
#
loop_
_entity.id
_entity.type
_entity.pdbx_description
1 polymer ?
#
loop_
_entity_poly.entity_id
_entity_poly.type
_entity_poly.pdbx_seq_one_letter_code
_entity_poly.pdbx_strand_id
1 'polypeptide(L)'
;MSELVCGAYRFQAFSGDGPYINKRNYSCMKDNGALPPGDYLIVDRPWGGPRSIVYGAAKFKFLWFALYRLDNKIDDYTWCDGIERGNFRLHPKGTSSGISLGCITLPNNIHFMILRSILLSHGASIYPRTDIKAYGKITVK
;
A
#
# COMPACT_ATOMS: atom_id res chain seq x y z
N MET A 1 -16.78 -1.88 4.66
CA MET A 1 -15.47 -2.40 4.22
C MET A 1 -15.43 -2.40 2.70
N SER A 2 -14.26 -2.26 2.10
CA SER A 2 -14.07 -2.26 0.65
C SER A 2 -13.56 -3.63 0.18
N GLU A 3 -13.58 -3.85 -1.13
CA GLU A 3 -13.09 -5.06 -1.76
C GLU A 3 -11.84 -4.76 -2.61
N LEU A 4 -10.79 -5.57 -2.44
CA LEU A 4 -9.64 -5.62 -3.32
C LEU A 4 -9.81 -6.81 -4.26
N VAL A 5 -9.80 -6.54 -5.56
CA VAL A 5 -9.96 -7.55 -6.61
C VAL A 5 -8.63 -7.75 -7.32
N CYS A 6 -8.18 -9.00 -7.43
CA CYS A 6 -6.97 -9.40 -8.14
C CYS A 6 -7.27 -10.60 -9.02
N GLY A 7 -7.49 -10.36 -10.32
CA GLY A 7 -7.98 -11.40 -11.23
C GLY A 7 -9.32 -11.97 -10.76
N ALA A 8 -9.39 -13.29 -10.55
CA ALA A 8 -10.57 -13.97 -10.00
C ALA A 8 -10.67 -13.90 -8.46
N TYR A 9 -9.63 -13.45 -7.77
CA TYR A 9 -9.58 -13.41 -6.30
C TYR A 9 -10.17 -12.11 -5.76
N ARG A 10 -10.90 -12.22 -4.66
CA ARG A 10 -11.53 -11.11 -3.94
C ARG A 10 -11.12 -11.14 -2.49
N PHE A 11 -10.65 -10.01 -1.97
CA PHE A 11 -10.21 -9.87 -0.59
C PHE A 11 -10.90 -8.69 0.05
N GLN A 12 -11.31 -8.83 1.31
CA GLN A 12 -11.72 -7.67 2.10
C GLN A 12 -10.51 -6.77 2.35
N ALA A 13 -10.68 -5.46 2.18
CA ALA A 13 -9.64 -4.49 2.45
C ALA A 13 -10.23 -3.16 2.94
N PHE A 14 -9.41 -2.36 3.59
CA PHE A 14 -9.77 -1.01 4.00
C PHE A 14 -8.56 -0.09 4.00
N SER A 15 -8.81 1.22 3.98
CA SER A 15 -7.79 2.26 4.01
C SER A 15 -8.23 3.46 4.84
N GLY A 16 -7.30 4.10 5.52
CA GLY A 16 -7.58 5.18 6.49
C GLY A 16 -7.84 4.63 7.89
N ASP A 17 -8.07 5.52 8.83
CA ASP A 17 -8.24 5.19 10.25
C ASP A 17 -9.53 5.77 10.86
N GLY A 18 -10.03 5.10 11.90
CA GLY A 18 -11.20 5.50 12.67
C GLY A 18 -12.41 5.89 11.80
N PRO A 19 -12.98 7.10 11.95
CA PRO A 19 -14.17 7.51 11.21
C PRO A 19 -13.89 7.83 9.74
N TYR A 20 -12.64 7.80 9.28
CA TYR A 20 -12.23 8.15 7.91
C TYR A 20 -11.96 6.93 7.03
N ILE A 21 -12.13 5.72 7.57
CA ILE A 21 -11.98 4.47 6.83
C ILE A 21 -12.83 4.49 5.56
N ASN A 22 -12.17 4.27 4.42
CA ASN A 22 -12.75 4.20 3.08
C ASN A 22 -13.55 5.45 2.68
N LYS A 23 -13.30 6.61 3.31
CA LYS A 23 -13.96 7.87 2.94
C LYS A 23 -13.09 8.70 2.01
N ARG A 24 -13.46 8.71 0.73
CA ARG A 24 -12.76 9.44 -0.34
C ARG A 24 -12.60 10.94 -0.06
N ASN A 25 -13.62 11.60 0.48
CA ASN A 25 -13.58 13.04 0.77
C ASN A 25 -12.53 13.44 1.82
N TYR A 26 -12.06 12.48 2.61
CA TYR A 26 -11.02 12.68 3.60
C TYR A 26 -9.68 12.10 3.15
N SER A 27 -9.56 11.67 1.90
CA SER A 27 -8.36 11.00 1.41
C SER A 27 -7.14 11.92 1.37
N CYS A 28 -7.32 13.23 1.40
CA CYS A 28 -6.23 14.22 1.44
C CYS A 28 -5.97 14.73 2.87
N MET A 29 -6.76 14.28 3.86
CA MET A 29 -6.52 14.53 5.28
C MET A 29 -5.21 13.87 5.71
N LYS A 30 -4.31 14.67 6.27
CA LYS A 30 -3.05 14.17 6.81
C LYS A 30 -3.30 13.11 7.88
N ASP A 31 -2.46 12.08 7.86
CA ASP A 31 -2.40 10.97 8.81
C ASP A 31 -3.63 10.06 8.88
N ASN A 32 -4.87 10.54 8.88
CA ASN A 32 -6.02 9.64 9.10
C ASN A 32 -6.79 9.29 7.82
N GLY A 33 -6.56 10.05 6.75
CA GLY A 33 -7.27 9.90 5.49
C GLY A 33 -7.01 8.57 4.80
N ALA A 34 -8.04 8.02 4.15
CA ALA A 34 -7.89 6.90 3.22
C ALA A 34 -6.87 7.22 2.11
N LEU A 35 -6.37 6.19 1.44
CA LEU A 35 -5.50 6.33 0.27
C LEU A 35 -6.18 7.22 -0.78
N PRO A 36 -5.52 8.27 -1.30
CA PRO A 36 -6.07 9.08 -2.38
C PRO A 36 -6.46 8.22 -3.58
N PRO A 37 -7.60 8.48 -4.24
CA PRO A 37 -7.93 7.82 -5.49
C PRO A 37 -6.84 8.00 -6.55
N GLY A 38 -6.63 6.96 -7.33
CA GLY A 38 -5.59 6.93 -8.35
C GLY A 38 -5.03 5.54 -8.58
N ASP A 39 -4.09 5.47 -9.50
CA ASP A 39 -3.34 4.26 -9.79
C ASP A 39 -2.03 4.24 -8.99
N TYR A 40 -1.67 3.07 -8.46
CA TYR A 40 -0.46 2.86 -7.69
C TYR A 40 0.28 1.61 -8.19
N LEU A 41 1.60 1.68 -8.26
CA LEU A 41 2.45 0.52 -8.48
C LEU A 41 2.67 -0.22 -7.16
N ILE A 42 2.57 -1.54 -7.21
CA ILE A 42 2.93 -2.42 -6.11
C ILE A 42 4.40 -2.75 -6.26
N VAL A 43 5.23 -2.24 -5.36
CA VAL A 43 6.69 -2.37 -5.42
C VAL A 43 7.24 -2.95 -4.12
N ASP A 44 8.50 -3.39 -4.15
CA ASP A 44 9.20 -3.77 -2.92
C ASP A 44 9.23 -2.59 -1.96
N ARG A 45 8.98 -2.86 -0.68
CA ARG A 45 9.04 -1.81 0.34
C ARG A 45 10.48 -1.31 0.46
N PRO A 46 10.76 -0.01 0.29
CA PRO A 46 12.09 0.53 0.49
C PRO A 46 12.49 0.34 1.95
N TRP A 47 13.71 -0.14 2.15
CA TRP A 47 14.32 -0.28 3.46
C TRP A 47 15.20 0.94 3.74
N GLY A 48 15.02 1.53 4.91
CA GLY A 48 15.97 2.53 5.40
C GLY A 48 17.28 1.87 5.83
N GLY A 49 18.10 2.61 6.56
CA GLY A 49 19.35 2.08 7.11
C GLY A 49 19.15 0.87 8.06
N PRO A 50 20.25 0.27 8.56
CA PRO A 50 20.24 -1.01 9.28
C PRO A 50 19.21 -1.12 10.42
N ARG A 51 18.94 -0.02 11.14
CA ARG A 51 17.90 0.03 12.17
C ARG A 51 16.50 -0.29 11.62
N SER A 52 16.14 0.24 10.44
CA SER A 52 14.83 0.02 9.80
C SER A 52 14.65 -1.45 9.40
N ILE A 53 15.74 -2.11 8.99
CA ILE A 53 15.76 -3.54 8.67
C ILE A 53 15.48 -4.36 9.92
N VAL A 54 16.20 -4.12 11.02
CA VAL A 54 16.03 -4.85 12.29
C VAL A 54 14.61 -4.65 12.86
N TYR A 55 14.14 -3.41 12.94
CA TYR A 55 12.78 -3.12 13.43
C TYR A 55 11.68 -3.67 12.52
N GLY A 56 11.90 -3.68 11.20
CA GLY A 56 10.94 -4.24 10.27
C GLY A 56 10.91 -5.77 10.28
N ALA A 57 12.05 -6.43 10.50
CA ALA A 57 12.13 -7.88 10.66
C ALA A 57 11.36 -8.35 11.91
N ALA A 58 11.58 -7.70 13.06
CA ALA A 58 10.89 -8.01 14.31
C ALA A 58 9.36 -7.84 14.24
N LYS A 59 8.87 -7.08 13.26
CA LYS A 59 7.45 -6.79 13.05
C LYS A 59 6.90 -7.36 11.75
N PHE A 60 7.60 -8.28 11.11
CA PHE A 60 7.23 -8.89 9.83
C PHE A 60 6.90 -7.90 8.70
N LYS A 61 7.39 -6.65 8.80
CA LYS A 61 7.18 -5.60 7.78
C LYS A 61 7.92 -5.89 6.48
N PHE A 62 8.73 -6.95 6.44
CA PHE A 62 9.38 -7.43 5.22
C PHE A 62 8.42 -8.14 4.27
N LEU A 63 7.24 -8.51 4.76
CA LEU A 63 6.20 -9.09 3.93
C LEU A 63 5.41 -8.03 3.17
N TRP A 64 5.48 -6.76 3.61
CA TRP A 64 4.66 -5.67 3.08
C TRP A 64 5.20 -5.15 1.74
N PHE A 65 4.30 -4.66 0.91
CA PHE A 65 4.65 -3.92 -0.31
C PHE A 65 4.51 -2.41 -0.09
N ALA A 66 5.26 -1.63 -0.86
CA ALA A 66 5.02 -0.21 -1.01
C ALA A 66 4.05 0.06 -2.18
N LEU A 67 3.34 1.18 -2.08
CA LEU A 67 2.39 1.65 -3.10
C LEU A 67 2.85 3.02 -3.59
N TYR A 68 3.44 3.06 -4.79
CA TYR A 68 3.91 4.32 -5.39
C TYR A 68 2.84 4.85 -6.33
N ARG A 69 2.43 6.10 -6.15
CA ARG A 69 1.38 6.68 -6.99
C ARG A 69 1.91 6.89 -8.41
N LEU A 70 1.08 6.59 -9.39
CA LEU A 70 1.32 6.98 -10.78
C LEU A 70 0.87 8.43 -10.99
N ASP A 71 1.68 9.37 -10.52
CA ASP A 71 1.56 10.80 -10.81
C ASP A 71 2.80 11.31 -11.57
N ASN A 72 3.06 12.62 -11.54
CA ASN A 72 4.20 13.22 -12.24
C ASN A 72 5.57 12.67 -11.76
N LYS A 73 5.64 12.15 -10.54
CA LYS A 73 6.85 11.58 -9.95
C LYS A 73 6.52 10.29 -9.21
N ILE A 74 6.84 9.17 -9.84
CA ILE A 74 6.52 7.85 -9.28
C ILE A 74 7.49 7.52 -8.14
N ASP A 75 7.11 7.90 -6.92
CA ASP A 75 7.86 7.62 -5.70
C ASP A 75 6.93 7.31 -4.51
N ASP A 76 7.51 7.27 -3.30
CA ASP A 76 6.79 6.93 -2.07
C ASP A 76 5.95 8.09 -1.50
N TYR A 77 5.88 9.20 -2.20
CA TYR A 77 5.18 10.41 -1.82
C TYR A 77 4.23 10.86 -2.93
N THR A 78 3.25 11.66 -2.57
CA THR A 78 2.32 12.27 -3.51
C THR A 78 1.71 13.51 -2.87
N TRP A 79 1.16 14.38 -3.71
CA TRP A 79 0.46 15.58 -3.27
C TRP A 79 -1.03 15.43 -3.58
N CYS A 80 -1.87 15.80 -2.62
CA CYS A 80 -3.28 16.01 -2.82
C CYS A 80 -3.73 17.27 -2.10
N ASP A 81 -4.43 18.17 -2.79
CA ASP A 81 -4.93 19.44 -2.24
C ASP A 81 -3.85 20.26 -1.50
N GLY A 82 -2.62 20.24 -2.02
CA GLY A 82 -1.46 20.92 -1.40
C GLY A 82 -0.91 20.22 -0.15
N ILE A 83 -1.42 19.03 0.20
CA ILE A 83 -0.96 18.23 1.34
C ILE A 83 -0.10 17.07 0.81
N GLU A 84 1.13 16.97 1.31
CA GLU A 84 2.00 15.82 1.07
C GLU A 84 1.50 14.59 1.85
N ARG A 85 1.42 13.47 1.14
CA ARG A 85 1.09 12.15 1.67
C ARG A 85 2.10 11.15 1.13
N GLY A 86 2.18 9.96 1.73
CA GLY A 86 3.12 8.96 1.26
C GLY A 86 3.29 7.81 2.22
N ASN A 87 4.36 7.05 2.03
CA ASN A 87 4.68 5.84 2.78
C ASN A 87 3.55 4.81 2.75
N PHE A 88 2.77 4.80 1.67
CA PHE A 88 1.63 3.91 1.54
C PHE A 88 2.09 2.46 1.38
N ARG A 89 1.41 1.56 2.09
CA ARG A 89 1.75 0.14 2.11
C ARG A 89 0.52 -0.72 1.82
N LEU A 90 0.77 -1.89 1.25
CA LEU A 90 -0.18 -3.00 1.21
C LEU A 90 0.26 -4.02 2.26
N HIS A 91 -0.55 -4.23 3.29
CA HIS A 91 -0.16 -5.03 4.46
C HIS A 91 -1.36 -5.69 5.17
N PRO A 92 -1.12 -6.72 6.01
CA PRO A 92 -2.16 -7.28 6.85
C PRO A 92 -2.40 -6.42 8.10
N LYS A 93 -3.56 -6.60 8.74
CA LYS A 93 -3.87 -5.98 10.05
C LYS A 93 -2.97 -6.59 11.14
N GLY A 94 -2.35 -5.74 11.96
CA GLY A 94 -1.74 -6.17 13.23
C GLY A 94 -0.25 -6.54 13.24
N THR A 95 0.64 -5.75 12.63
CA THR A 95 2.09 -5.99 12.77
C THR A 95 2.90 -4.80 13.32
N SER A 96 2.43 -3.55 13.27
CA SER A 96 3.00 -2.44 14.05
C SER A 96 2.09 -1.23 13.98
N SER A 97 1.65 -0.71 15.13
CA SER A 97 0.98 0.60 15.27
C SER A 97 -0.07 0.84 14.19
N GLY A 98 -1.24 0.21 14.37
CA GLY A 98 -2.35 0.16 13.43
C GLY A 98 -3.03 1.49 13.16
N ILE A 99 -2.29 2.47 12.66
CA ILE A 99 -2.85 3.63 11.98
C ILE A 99 -2.56 3.39 10.50
N SER A 100 -3.60 3.03 9.75
CA SER A 100 -3.51 3.06 8.30
C SER A 100 -3.50 4.53 7.92
N LEU A 101 -2.30 5.11 7.77
CA LEU A 101 -2.13 6.49 7.33
C LEU A 101 -2.46 6.66 5.83
N GLY A 102 -3.50 5.97 5.36
CA GLY A 102 -3.84 5.75 3.97
C GLY A 102 -3.25 4.47 3.37
N CYS A 103 -2.80 3.50 4.15
CA CYS A 103 -2.39 2.18 3.62
C CYS A 103 -3.59 1.36 3.14
N ILE A 104 -3.36 0.36 2.30
CA ILE A 104 -4.35 -0.69 2.03
C ILE A 104 -4.10 -1.84 3.01
N THR A 105 -5.07 -2.06 3.90
CA THR A 105 -4.98 -3.07 4.96
C THR A 105 -5.94 -4.21 4.69
N LEU A 106 -5.42 -5.44 4.65
CA LEU A 106 -6.25 -6.65 4.66
C LEU A 106 -6.49 -7.08 6.11
N PRO A 107 -7.75 -7.20 6.58
CA PRO A 107 -8.06 -7.54 7.96
C PRO A 107 -7.69 -9.00 8.30
N ASN A 108 -7.62 -9.88 7.30
CA ASN A 108 -7.26 -11.29 7.47
C ASN A 108 -5.82 -11.52 6.97
N ASN A 109 -4.95 -12.02 7.87
CA ASN A 109 -3.54 -12.28 7.58
C ASN A 109 -3.35 -13.38 6.54
N ILE A 110 -4.19 -14.42 6.54
CA ILE A 110 -4.14 -15.52 5.55
C ILE A 110 -4.46 -14.97 4.17
N HIS A 111 -5.49 -14.14 4.05
CA HIS A 111 -5.86 -13.48 2.78
C HIS A 111 -4.71 -12.61 2.25
N PHE A 112 -4.02 -11.89 3.13
CA PHE A 112 -2.82 -11.14 2.75
C PHE A 112 -1.70 -12.05 2.24
N MET A 113 -1.43 -13.18 2.92
CA MET A 113 -0.40 -14.12 2.47
C MET A 113 -0.74 -14.75 1.11
N ILE A 114 -2.01 -15.04 0.84
CA ILE A 114 -2.48 -15.51 -0.47
C ILE A 114 -2.23 -14.43 -1.54
N LEU A 115 -2.70 -13.20 -1.30
CA LEU A 115 -2.48 -12.07 -2.23
C LEU A 115 -0.99 -11.84 -2.50
N ARG A 116 -0.17 -11.87 -1.45
CA ARG A 116 1.29 -11.74 -1.56
C ARG A 116 1.89 -12.85 -2.40
N SER A 117 1.49 -14.10 -2.18
CA SER A 117 1.96 -15.25 -2.97
C SER A 117 1.63 -15.07 -4.45
N ILE A 118 0.41 -14.65 -4.77
CA ILE A 118 -0.03 -14.38 -6.15
C ILE A 118 0.87 -13.31 -6.79
N LEU A 119 1.06 -12.16 -6.12
CA LEU A 119 1.90 -11.07 -6.63
C LEU A 119 3.35 -11.50 -6.86
N LEU A 120 3.94 -12.24 -5.93
CA LEU A 120 5.30 -12.75 -6.07
C LEU A 120 5.44 -13.81 -7.15
N SER A 121 4.45 -14.69 -7.30
CA SER A 121 4.46 -15.73 -8.34
C SER A 121 4.39 -15.18 -9.76
N HIS A 122 3.74 -14.02 -9.94
CA HIS A 122 3.71 -13.33 -11.22
C HIS A 122 5.07 -12.70 -11.56
N GLY A 123 5.86 -12.40 -10.53
CA GLY A 123 7.15 -11.73 -10.66
C GLY A 123 7.04 -10.22 -10.82
N ALA A 124 8.16 -9.52 -10.62
CA ALA A 124 8.24 -8.09 -10.86
C ALA A 124 8.79 -7.81 -12.26
N SER A 125 8.25 -6.79 -12.92
CA SER A 125 8.75 -6.27 -14.19
C SER A 125 9.07 -4.78 -14.09
N ILE A 126 9.94 -4.29 -14.95
CA ILE A 126 10.27 -2.86 -15.01
C ILE A 126 9.06 -2.14 -15.62
N TYR A 127 8.55 -1.13 -14.91
CA TYR A 127 7.44 -0.33 -15.41
C TYR A 127 7.89 0.53 -16.61
N PRO A 128 7.06 0.68 -17.68
CA PRO A 128 7.51 1.33 -18.91
C PRO A 128 8.07 2.75 -18.70
N ARG A 129 9.24 3.02 -19.30
CA ARG A 129 9.95 4.31 -19.23
C ARG A 129 10.37 4.72 -17.82
N THR A 130 10.51 3.77 -16.92
CA THR A 130 11.11 3.96 -15.58
C THR A 130 12.14 2.86 -15.30
N ASP A 131 12.78 2.95 -14.15
CA ASP A 131 13.68 1.99 -13.54
C ASP A 131 13.01 1.24 -12.37
N ILE A 132 11.70 1.40 -12.21
CA ILE A 132 10.94 0.88 -11.07
C ILE A 132 10.47 -0.55 -11.37
N LYS A 133 10.90 -1.50 -10.54
CA LYS A 133 10.38 -2.87 -10.54
C LYS A 133 9.06 -2.95 -9.79
N ALA A 134 8.00 -3.38 -10.46
CA ALA A 134 6.67 -3.51 -9.90
C ALA A 134 6.09 -4.91 -10.13
N TYR A 135 5.37 -5.41 -9.12
CA TYR A 135 4.61 -6.67 -9.18
C TYR A 135 3.25 -6.51 -9.86
N GLY A 136 2.81 -5.27 -10.05
CA GLY A 136 1.54 -4.94 -10.67
C GLY A 136 1.09 -3.53 -10.35
N LYS A 137 -0.13 -3.21 -10.79
CA LYS A 137 -0.79 -1.94 -10.56
C LYS A 137 -2.09 -2.17 -9.79
N ILE A 138 -2.38 -1.31 -8.82
CA ILE A 138 -3.65 -1.27 -8.10
C ILE A 138 -4.34 0.07 -8.34
N THR A 139 -5.64 0.02 -8.67
CA THR A 139 -6.47 1.21 -8.87
C THR A 139 -7.37 1.41 -7.67
N VAL A 140 -7.30 2.58 -7.06
CA VAL A 140 -8.13 3.02 -5.93
C VAL A 140 -9.20 3.97 -6.46
N LYS A 141 -10.47 3.67 -6.17
CA LYS A 141 -11.65 4.39 -6.68
C LYS A 141 -12.31 5.24 -5.60
#